data_AF-A0A8B8J3T7-F1
#
_entry.id   AF-A0A8B8J3T7-F1
#
_cell.length_a   1.000
_cell.length_b   1.000
_cell.length_c   1.000
_cell.angle_alpha   90.00
_cell.angle_beta   90.00
_cell.angle_gamma   90.00
#
_symmetry.space_group_name_H-M   'P 1'
#
loop_
_entity.id
_entity.type
_entity.pdbx_description
1 polymer ?
#
loop_
_entity_poly.entity_id
_entity_poly.type
_entity_poly.pdbx_seq_one_letter_code
_entity_poly.pdbx_strand_id
1 'polypeptide(L)'
;MGAVRGVLLDESLLFFDAGSGNFYLPPGSMTLLRRLQYSKLRVGFCYQKDVLQQKEIFLKQTAASYSFDCISLRGSHARNSFNESLPDWHADGEICFYVTSRKDETLFGKLQNRGWKIVCIGVERGGTMDKELLFIDQLEELLITVCSFSKKVVCPKVMHCMPVLIVGYVMKPSREEDFAKRGAFPMYPTQNGLLFVPLTFELPLAPQIQEVDVILHKATDEILSIDPDYCLDFPKGIAFSRGMQELERSIQDHPNCCIIDPLNNIYPLLDRHKIQQILLGLQDLNVNDQCRLRAPQFLKVGNLHEPSLRDRLLEANLSFPLIVKPQIACGVADAHNMALVFRFEDFMDLPVPLPAILQEYVDHGSLIFKFYVLGDKVFHAVKKSMPNASFLLSASEKRGSAPIMFNSLKSLPVATEDQVSAGGLKAAKQSLDVELVNKAAKWLRNQLGLTIFGFDVVIQEVSGDHVIVDLNYLPTFKEVPDSDAVPAFWDAIKSTYDLRKAN
;
A
#
# COMPACT_ATOMS: atom_id res chain seq x y z
N MET A 1 1.38 5.53 31.74
CA MET A 1 2.18 4.41 31.19
C MET A 1 2.17 4.55 29.69
N GLY A 2 3.33 4.41 29.03
CA GLY A 2 3.45 4.56 27.59
C GLY A 2 3.00 3.30 26.83
N ALA A 3 2.88 3.41 25.49
CA ALA A 3 2.72 2.26 24.61
C ALA A 3 3.89 1.27 24.74
N VAL A 4 3.73 0.06 24.18
CA VAL A 4 4.84 -0.90 24.07
C VAL A 4 5.97 -0.26 23.25
N ARG A 5 7.17 -0.25 23.82
CA ARG A 5 8.39 0.36 23.25
C ARG A 5 9.30 -0.68 22.62
N GLY A 6 9.28 -1.91 23.11
CA GLY A 6 10.16 -2.96 22.62
C GLY A 6 9.61 -4.38 22.73
N VAL A 7 10.14 -5.25 21.88
CA VAL A 7 9.80 -6.67 21.78
C VAL A 7 11.09 -7.48 21.75
N LEU A 8 11.28 -8.32 22.77
CA LEU A 8 12.38 -9.27 22.88
C LEU A 8 11.86 -10.67 22.56
N LEU A 9 12.33 -11.24 21.45
CA LEU A 9 11.93 -12.55 20.96
C LEU A 9 12.90 -13.62 21.46
N ASP A 10 12.37 -14.63 22.14
CA ASP A 10 13.14 -15.80 22.54
C ASP A 10 13.50 -16.67 21.34
N GLU A 11 14.69 -17.24 21.36
CA GLU A 11 15.18 -18.14 20.31
C GLU A 11 14.26 -19.35 20.05
N SER A 12 13.42 -19.71 21.02
CA SER A 12 12.42 -20.77 20.88
C SER A 12 11.33 -20.49 19.85
N LEU A 13 11.16 -19.23 19.43
CA LEU A 13 10.16 -18.81 18.45
C LEU A 13 10.69 -18.70 17.01
N LEU A 14 12.00 -18.65 16.86
CA LEU A 14 12.63 -18.27 15.61
C LEU A 14 13.08 -19.48 14.78
N PHE A 15 13.26 -20.66 15.38
CA PHE A 15 13.90 -21.81 14.72
C PHE A 15 13.22 -23.14 14.95
N PHE A 16 13.31 -24.00 13.93
CA PHE A 16 13.18 -25.45 14.06
C PHE A 16 14.53 -26.12 13.73
N ASP A 17 14.94 -27.09 14.55
CA ASP A 17 16.15 -27.87 14.31
C ASP A 17 15.84 -29.01 13.33
N ALA A 18 16.49 -29.00 12.16
CA ALA A 18 16.36 -30.05 11.15
C ALA A 18 17.19 -31.30 11.45
N GLY A 19 17.77 -31.43 12.65
CA GLY A 19 18.51 -32.62 13.10
C GLY A 19 19.92 -32.76 12.53
N SER A 20 20.45 -31.73 11.86
CA SER A 20 21.76 -31.76 11.18
C SER A 20 22.66 -30.54 11.49
N GLY A 21 22.29 -29.69 12.46
CA GLY A 21 23.00 -28.44 12.75
C GLY A 21 22.72 -27.31 11.73
N ASN A 22 21.83 -27.54 10.77
CA ASN A 22 21.33 -26.51 9.86
C ASN A 22 20.11 -25.82 10.45
N PHE A 23 20.25 -24.53 10.76
CA PHE A 23 19.19 -23.66 11.28
C PHE A 23 18.57 -22.86 10.14
N TYR A 24 17.24 -22.74 10.13
CA TYR A 24 16.51 -21.89 9.20
C TYR A 24 15.34 -21.20 9.90
N LEU A 25 14.94 -20.06 9.36
CA LEU A 25 13.74 -19.33 9.80
C LEU A 25 12.52 -19.88 9.07
N PRO A 26 11.46 -20.30 9.78
CA PRO A 26 10.18 -20.61 9.16
C PRO A 26 9.60 -19.40 8.42
N PRO A 27 8.76 -19.60 7.38
CA PRO A 27 8.14 -18.51 6.64
C PRO A 27 7.38 -17.50 7.53
N GLY A 28 6.61 -17.98 8.52
CA GLY A 28 5.89 -17.12 9.48
C GLY A 28 6.83 -16.24 10.30
N SER A 29 7.94 -16.80 10.82
CA SER A 29 8.97 -16.04 11.52
C SER A 29 9.63 -15.00 10.60
N MET A 30 9.93 -15.34 9.34
CA MET A 30 10.49 -14.38 8.39
C MET A 30 9.55 -13.19 8.12
N THR A 31 8.25 -13.47 7.93
CA THR A 31 7.22 -12.44 7.74
C THR A 31 7.12 -11.53 8.97
N LEU A 32 7.13 -12.12 10.18
CA LEU A 32 7.13 -11.37 11.44
C LEU A 32 8.35 -10.43 11.54
N LEU A 33 9.56 -10.94 11.30
CA LEU A 33 10.78 -10.15 11.42
C LEU A 33 10.81 -8.97 10.44
N ARG A 34 10.34 -9.17 9.20
CA ARG A 34 10.21 -8.09 8.20
C ARG A 34 9.26 -6.99 8.66
N ARG A 35 8.13 -7.35 9.28
CA ARG A 35 7.16 -6.39 9.83
C ARG A 35 7.72 -5.64 11.03
N LEU A 36 8.36 -6.37 11.94
CA LEU A 36 8.99 -5.80 13.13
C LEU A 36 10.14 -4.84 12.79
N GLN A 37 10.89 -5.09 11.71
CA GLN A 37 12.01 -4.25 11.27
C GLN A 37 11.64 -2.77 11.10
N TYR A 38 10.45 -2.50 10.60
CA TYR A 38 9.99 -1.14 10.30
C TYR A 38 8.88 -0.66 11.25
N SER A 39 8.60 -1.42 12.31
CA SER A 39 7.51 -1.16 13.26
C SER A 39 7.71 0.05 14.17
N LYS A 40 8.90 0.68 14.18
CA LYS A 40 9.35 1.68 15.17
C LYS A 40 9.47 1.16 16.61
N LEU A 41 9.27 -0.14 16.85
CA LEU A 41 9.59 -0.77 18.13
C LEU A 41 11.08 -1.09 18.20
N ARG A 42 11.64 -1.11 19.41
CA ARG A 42 12.95 -1.72 19.64
C ARG A 42 12.81 -3.23 19.62
N VAL A 43 13.52 -3.91 18.73
CA VAL A 43 13.38 -5.36 18.55
C VAL A 43 14.71 -6.05 18.78
N GLY A 44 14.66 -7.20 19.44
CA GLY A 44 15.86 -7.95 19.81
C GLY A 44 15.57 -9.43 19.95
N PHE A 45 16.62 -10.22 19.86
CA PHE A 45 16.59 -11.65 20.14
C PHE A 45 17.25 -11.94 21.48
N CYS A 46 16.75 -12.95 22.18
CA CYS A 46 17.43 -13.50 23.34
C CYS A 46 17.64 -15.01 23.23
N TYR A 47 18.78 -15.47 23.73
CA TYR A 47 19.17 -16.87 23.74
C TYR A 47 19.96 -17.22 24.99
N GLN A 48 19.93 -18.50 25.40
CA GLN A 48 20.70 -18.99 26.54
C GLN A 48 22.17 -19.21 26.14
N LYS A 49 23.12 -18.97 27.06
CA LYS A 49 24.56 -19.19 26.79
C LYS A 49 24.94 -20.62 26.44
N ASP A 50 24.13 -21.60 26.82
CA ASP A 50 24.42 -23.02 26.62
C ASP A 50 23.95 -23.51 25.24
N VAL A 51 23.58 -22.58 24.35
CA VAL A 51 23.17 -22.87 22.97
C VAL A 51 24.39 -23.21 22.11
N LEU A 52 24.21 -24.15 21.16
CA LEU A 52 25.23 -24.53 20.18
C LEU A 52 25.84 -23.28 19.51
N GLN A 53 27.18 -23.21 19.45
CA GLN A 53 27.91 -22.05 18.90
C GLN A 53 27.45 -21.66 17.48
N GLN A 54 27.11 -22.65 16.65
CA GLN A 54 26.56 -22.42 15.30
C GLN A 54 25.21 -21.68 15.33
N LYS A 55 24.34 -22.01 16.30
CA LYS A 55 23.05 -21.35 16.49
C LYS A 55 23.21 -19.92 17.02
N GLU A 56 24.17 -19.68 17.90
CA GLU A 56 24.53 -18.33 18.34
C GLU A 56 25.01 -17.46 17.16
N ILE A 57 25.88 -18.00 16.29
CA ILE A 57 26.35 -17.28 15.10
C ILE A 57 25.17 -16.96 14.18
N PHE A 58 24.29 -17.93 13.93
CA PHE A 58 23.11 -17.75 13.11
C PHE A 58 22.18 -16.64 13.66
N LEU A 59 21.90 -16.66 14.96
CA LEU A 59 21.09 -15.66 15.66
C LEU A 59 21.66 -14.25 15.52
N LYS A 60 22.97 -14.09 15.74
CA LYS A 60 23.65 -12.79 15.59
C LYS A 60 23.64 -12.30 14.15
N GLN A 61 23.87 -13.18 13.17
CA GLN A 61 23.81 -12.82 11.75
C GLN A 61 22.40 -12.39 11.34
N THR A 62 21.38 -13.11 11.81
CA THR A 62 19.97 -12.77 11.56
C THR A 62 19.60 -11.44 12.22
N ALA A 63 19.97 -11.25 13.49
CA ALA A 63 19.71 -9.98 14.18
C ALA A 63 20.36 -8.82 13.42
N ALA A 64 21.62 -8.99 12.99
CA ALA A 64 22.32 -7.99 12.19
C ALA A 64 21.62 -7.67 10.85
N SER A 65 21.09 -8.68 10.13
CA SER A 65 20.40 -8.43 8.86
C SER A 65 19.11 -7.60 9.00
N TYR A 66 18.47 -7.66 10.17
CA TYR A 66 17.28 -6.87 10.48
C TYR A 66 17.57 -5.63 11.34
N SER A 67 18.83 -5.39 11.72
CA SER A 67 19.24 -4.33 12.67
C SER A 67 18.58 -4.47 14.04
N PHE A 68 18.49 -5.70 14.55
CA PHE A 68 17.97 -6.04 15.87
C PHE A 68 19.09 -6.25 16.89
N ASP A 69 18.78 -6.04 18.17
CA ASP A 69 19.70 -6.39 19.24
C ASP A 69 19.77 -7.93 19.38
N CYS A 70 20.87 -8.45 19.90
CA CYS A 70 21.02 -9.88 20.17
C CYS A 70 21.66 -10.08 21.54
N ILE A 71 20.90 -10.66 22.47
CA ILE A 71 21.21 -10.66 23.90
C ILE A 71 21.38 -12.10 24.40
N SER A 72 22.49 -12.33 25.09
CA SER A 72 22.77 -13.62 25.71
C SER A 72 22.35 -13.62 27.18
N LEU A 73 21.47 -14.56 27.55
CA LEU A 73 21.04 -14.80 28.91
C LEU A 73 21.95 -15.86 29.56
N ARG A 74 22.66 -15.52 30.64
CA ARG A 74 23.45 -16.52 31.39
C ARG A 74 22.53 -17.41 32.23
N GLY A 75 22.74 -18.72 32.15
CA GLY A 75 22.03 -19.75 32.92
C GLY A 75 22.05 -19.58 34.44
N SER A 76 21.15 -20.32 35.08
CA SER A 76 20.48 -20.17 36.38
C SER A 76 21.30 -20.07 37.69
N HIS A 77 22.61 -19.78 37.69
CA HIS A 77 23.39 -19.72 38.95
C HIS A 77 23.84 -18.33 39.42
N ALA A 78 23.66 -17.27 38.64
CA ALA A 78 23.98 -15.92 39.10
C ALA A 78 22.71 -15.10 39.33
N ARG A 79 22.46 -14.70 40.59
CA ARG A 79 21.37 -13.77 40.98
C ARG A 79 21.39 -12.45 40.18
N ASN A 80 22.49 -12.12 39.51
CA ASN A 80 22.74 -10.82 38.87
C ASN A 80 22.89 -10.83 37.33
N SER A 81 22.85 -11.97 36.64
CA SER A 81 23.22 -12.02 35.20
C SER A 81 22.27 -11.25 34.28
N PHE A 82 20.99 -11.18 34.63
CA PHE A 82 19.97 -10.45 33.86
C PHE A 82 20.01 -8.93 34.14
N ASN A 83 20.67 -8.48 35.22
CA ASN A 83 20.86 -7.06 35.54
C ASN A 83 21.93 -6.44 34.62
N GLU A 84 22.97 -7.21 34.24
CA GLU A 84 24.08 -6.72 33.41
C GLU A 84 23.77 -6.71 31.91
N SER A 85 22.85 -7.56 31.43
CA SER A 85 22.63 -7.77 29.99
C SER A 85 21.49 -6.94 29.36
N LEU A 86 20.58 -6.38 30.16
CA LEU A 86 19.41 -5.60 29.72
C LEU A 86 19.25 -4.18 30.35
N PRO A 87 20.29 -3.48 30.87
CA PRO A 87 20.08 -2.15 31.47
C PRO A 87 19.47 -1.14 30.48
N ASP A 88 19.88 -1.20 29.21
CA ASP A 88 19.50 -0.19 28.21
C ASP A 88 18.11 -0.41 27.62
N TRP A 89 17.49 -1.59 27.82
CA TRP A 89 16.19 -1.98 27.23
C TRP A 89 14.98 -1.48 28.01
N HIS A 90 15.20 -0.98 29.22
CA HIS A 90 14.14 -0.61 30.13
C HIS A 90 14.47 0.71 30.82
N ALA A 91 14.19 1.83 30.14
CA ALA A 91 14.14 3.13 30.80
C ALA A 91 12.91 3.21 31.72
N ASP A 92 12.97 4.01 32.78
CA ASP A 92 11.88 4.14 33.75
C ASP A 92 10.55 4.50 33.06
N GLY A 93 9.58 3.58 33.11
CA GLY A 93 8.22 3.77 32.60
C GLY A 93 7.95 3.24 31.17
N GLU A 94 8.92 2.63 30.51
CA GLU A 94 8.73 1.96 29.21
C GLU A 94 8.18 0.54 29.37
N ILE A 95 7.28 0.12 28.47
CA ILE A 95 6.74 -1.25 28.48
C ILE A 95 7.43 -2.06 27.40
N CYS A 96 8.06 -3.15 27.79
CA CYS A 96 8.69 -4.10 26.87
C CYS A 96 8.06 -5.49 26.99
N PHE A 97 7.95 -6.16 25.85
CA PHE A 97 7.41 -7.51 25.75
C PHE A 97 8.54 -8.52 25.68
N TYR A 98 8.44 -9.60 26.45
CA TYR A 98 9.25 -10.80 26.30
C TYR A 98 8.35 -11.90 25.73
N VAL A 99 8.69 -12.42 24.55
CA VAL A 99 7.86 -13.39 23.83
C VAL A 99 8.59 -14.74 23.78
N THR A 100 7.93 -15.82 24.20
CA THR A 100 8.55 -17.15 24.29
C THR A 100 7.55 -18.28 24.09
N SER A 101 8.02 -19.45 23.66
CA SER A 101 7.25 -20.71 23.72
C SER A 101 7.68 -21.61 24.89
N ARG A 102 8.64 -21.16 25.71
CA ARG A 102 9.14 -21.90 26.88
C ARG A 102 8.49 -21.42 28.17
N LYS A 103 8.30 -22.35 29.11
CA LYS A 103 7.88 -22.03 30.47
C LYS A 103 9.10 -21.92 31.39
N ASP A 104 9.42 -20.71 31.86
CA ASP A 104 10.48 -20.45 32.85
C ASP A 104 9.96 -19.50 33.93
N GLU A 105 9.35 -20.06 34.97
CA GLU A 105 8.73 -19.29 36.07
C GLU A 105 9.75 -18.40 36.80
N THR A 106 11.03 -18.80 36.84
CA THR A 106 12.07 -18.02 37.52
C THR A 106 12.47 -16.78 36.75
N LEU A 107 12.56 -16.89 35.42
CA LEU A 107 12.78 -15.75 34.53
C LEU A 107 11.55 -14.84 34.50
N PHE A 108 10.35 -15.42 34.48
CA PHE A 108 9.11 -14.67 34.42
C PHE A 108 8.96 -13.75 35.62
N GLY A 109 9.15 -14.27 36.84
CA GLY A 109 9.10 -13.43 38.04
C GLY A 109 10.12 -12.29 38.04
N LYS A 110 11.33 -12.51 37.49
CA LYS A 110 12.35 -11.45 37.37
C LYS A 110 11.94 -10.36 36.38
N LEU A 111 11.35 -10.75 35.25
CA LEU A 111 10.86 -9.83 34.21
C LEU A 111 9.66 -9.02 34.70
N GLN A 112 8.67 -9.68 35.32
CA GLN A 112 7.48 -9.04 35.89
C GLN A 112 7.84 -8.02 36.98
N ASN A 113 8.79 -8.36 37.86
CA ASN A 113 9.30 -7.42 38.88
C ASN A 113 9.92 -6.15 38.28
N ARG A 114 10.29 -6.17 36.99
CA ARG A 114 10.77 -5.00 36.25
C ARG A 114 9.71 -4.36 35.37
N GLY A 115 8.45 -4.81 35.40
CA GLY A 115 7.37 -4.23 34.59
C GLY A 115 7.28 -4.76 33.16
N TRP A 116 8.06 -5.78 32.79
CA TRP A 116 7.95 -6.43 31.49
C TRP A 116 6.65 -7.21 31.39
N LYS A 117 6.09 -7.27 30.18
CA LYS A 117 4.95 -8.14 29.86
C LYS A 117 5.44 -9.37 29.13
N ILE A 118 4.89 -10.52 29.52
CA ILE A 118 5.33 -11.81 29.00
C ILE A 118 4.23 -12.35 28.11
N VAL A 119 4.60 -12.72 26.88
CA VAL A 119 3.71 -13.33 25.90
C VAL A 119 4.17 -14.76 25.67
N CYS A 120 3.32 -15.72 26.05
CA CYS A 120 3.57 -17.15 25.87
C CYS A 120 2.81 -17.67 24.63
N ILE A 121 3.50 -18.43 23.79
CA ILE A 121 2.93 -19.02 22.56
C ILE A 121 2.73 -20.52 22.74
N GLY A 122 1.51 -21.01 22.51
CA GLY A 122 1.20 -22.46 22.46
C GLY A 122 1.37 -23.22 23.79
N VAL A 123 1.38 -22.53 24.92
CA VAL A 123 1.48 -23.14 26.26
C VAL A 123 0.09 -23.45 26.79
N GLU A 124 -0.16 -24.69 27.24
CA GLU A 124 -1.42 -25.08 27.89
C GLU A 124 -1.78 -24.10 29.02
N ARG A 125 -3.03 -23.62 29.05
CA ARG A 125 -3.56 -22.73 30.11
C ARG A 125 -3.67 -23.49 31.44
N GLY A 126 -2.54 -23.77 32.09
CA GLY A 126 -2.46 -24.34 33.44
C GLY A 126 -2.86 -23.31 34.51
N GLY A 127 -3.59 -23.76 35.53
CA GLY A 127 -4.37 -22.93 36.47
C GLY A 127 -3.66 -21.89 37.34
N THR A 128 -4.51 -21.07 37.99
CA THR A 128 -4.28 -19.82 38.74
C THR A 128 -3.65 -18.69 37.92
N MET A 129 -4.56 -17.90 37.32
CA MET A 129 -4.32 -16.75 36.45
C MET A 129 -3.45 -15.68 37.11
N ASP A 130 -2.24 -15.50 36.60
CA ASP A 130 -1.46 -14.29 36.86
C ASP A 130 -1.86 -13.23 35.83
N LYS A 131 -2.31 -12.05 36.28
CA LYS A 131 -2.90 -10.99 35.42
C LYS A 131 -1.91 -10.38 34.43
N GLU A 132 -0.63 -10.73 34.52
CA GLU A 132 0.46 -10.13 33.75
C GLU A 132 1.00 -11.00 32.61
N LEU A 133 0.56 -12.25 32.51
CA LEU A 133 0.89 -13.16 31.41
C LEU A 133 -0.15 -13.04 30.30
N LEU A 134 0.33 -12.86 29.06
CA LEU A 134 -0.48 -12.88 27.84
C LEU A 134 -0.23 -14.21 27.14
N PHE A 135 -1.30 -14.83 26.62
CA PHE A 135 -1.22 -16.08 25.89
C PHE A 135 -1.76 -15.87 24.49
N ILE A 136 -1.01 -16.34 23.50
CA ILE A 136 -1.42 -16.40 22.10
C ILE A 136 -1.25 -17.82 21.58
N ASP A 137 -2.11 -18.23 20.65
CA ASP A 137 -2.08 -19.61 20.15
C ASP A 137 -1.06 -19.73 19.00
N GLN A 138 -0.97 -18.70 18.15
CA GLN A 138 -0.05 -18.62 17.01
C GLN A 138 0.84 -17.38 17.06
N LEU A 139 2.01 -17.45 16.41
CA LEU A 139 2.98 -16.34 16.38
C LEU A 139 2.44 -15.11 15.65
N GLU A 140 1.58 -15.34 14.66
CA GLU A 140 0.91 -14.37 13.82
C GLU A 140 0.02 -13.41 14.65
N GLU A 141 -0.45 -13.83 15.83
CA GLU A 141 -1.25 -13.02 16.76
C GLU A 141 -0.42 -11.98 17.54
N LEU A 142 0.91 -12.08 17.51
CA LEU A 142 1.78 -11.23 18.31
C LEU A 142 1.59 -9.75 17.98
N LEU A 143 1.54 -9.39 16.69
CA LEU A 143 1.52 -8.00 16.27
C LEU A 143 0.24 -7.29 16.71
N ILE A 144 -0.92 -7.96 16.57
CA ILE A 144 -2.19 -7.41 17.02
C ILE A 144 -2.25 -7.35 18.55
N THR A 145 -1.70 -8.35 19.24
CA THR A 145 -1.59 -8.33 20.71
C THR A 145 -0.80 -7.12 21.21
N VAL A 146 0.33 -6.80 20.57
CA VAL A 146 1.16 -5.62 20.89
C VAL A 146 0.38 -4.32 20.69
N CYS A 147 -0.29 -4.15 19.55
CA CYS A 147 -1.07 -2.95 19.25
C CYS A 147 -2.28 -2.79 20.18
N SER A 148 -3.05 -3.86 20.40
CA SER A 148 -4.20 -3.88 21.32
C SER A 148 -3.81 -3.56 22.75
N PHE A 149 -2.70 -4.12 23.24
CA PHE A 149 -2.17 -3.79 24.55
C PHE A 149 -1.74 -2.32 24.62
N SER A 150 -1.01 -1.84 23.61
CA SER A 150 -0.57 -0.44 23.54
C SER A 150 -1.75 0.52 23.59
N LYS A 151 -2.82 0.28 22.84
CA LYS A 151 -4.05 1.08 22.89
C LYS A 151 -4.68 1.06 24.29
N LYS A 152 -4.82 -0.12 24.91
CA LYS A 152 -5.40 -0.28 26.26
C LYS A 152 -4.64 0.49 27.34
N VAL A 153 -3.31 0.59 27.22
CA VAL A 153 -2.46 1.30 28.20
C VAL A 153 -2.36 2.79 27.92
N VAL A 154 -2.30 3.20 26.64
CA VAL A 154 -2.17 4.61 26.29
C VAL A 154 -3.47 5.37 26.50
N CYS A 155 -4.63 4.80 26.17
CA CYS A 155 -5.93 5.45 26.39
C CYS A 155 -6.21 5.55 27.89
N PRO A 156 -6.00 6.71 28.56
CA PRO A 156 -6.33 6.85 29.97
C PRO A 156 -7.85 6.97 30.08
N LYS A 157 -8.42 6.62 31.22
CA LYS A 157 -9.84 6.89 31.55
C LYS A 157 -10.14 8.39 31.72
N VAL A 158 -9.33 9.28 31.14
CA VAL A 158 -9.36 10.74 31.33
C VAL A 158 -9.83 11.41 30.05
N MET A 159 -10.80 12.31 30.21
CA MET A 159 -11.65 12.90 29.17
C MET A 159 -10.93 13.82 28.14
N HIS A 160 -9.60 13.98 28.22
CA HIS A 160 -8.84 15.01 27.49
C HIS A 160 -7.59 14.52 26.72
N CYS A 161 -7.36 13.21 26.61
CA CYS A 161 -6.30 12.68 25.75
C CYS A 161 -6.82 12.35 24.34
N MET A 162 -6.03 12.61 23.30
CA MET A 162 -6.38 12.15 21.95
C MET A 162 -6.49 10.62 21.94
N PRO A 163 -7.57 10.04 21.40
CA PRO A 163 -7.76 8.60 21.38
C PRO A 163 -6.72 7.96 20.45
N VAL A 164 -6.09 6.88 20.91
CA VAL A 164 -5.25 6.04 20.06
C VAL A 164 -6.13 5.11 19.25
N LEU A 165 -5.89 5.09 17.93
CA LEU A 165 -6.61 4.26 16.98
C LEU A 165 -5.68 3.19 16.41
N ILE A 166 -6.19 1.97 16.28
CA ILE A 166 -5.51 0.89 15.58
C ILE A 166 -6.05 0.81 14.15
N VAL A 167 -5.16 0.97 13.19
CA VAL A 167 -5.39 0.83 11.75
C VAL A 167 -4.92 -0.58 11.35
N GLY A 168 -5.88 -1.48 11.18
CA GLY A 168 -5.67 -2.76 10.50
C GLY A 168 -5.42 -2.53 9.02
N TYR A 169 -4.47 -3.21 8.40
CA TYR A 169 -4.22 -3.06 6.97
C TYR A 169 -4.12 -4.38 6.20
N VAL A 170 -4.59 -4.36 4.94
CA VAL A 170 -4.54 -5.49 3.99
C VAL A 170 -4.07 -5.01 2.61
N MET A 171 -2.96 -5.57 2.13
CA MET A 171 -2.40 -5.30 0.79
C MET A 171 -1.36 -6.37 0.44
N LYS A 172 -0.92 -6.42 -0.83
CA LYS A 172 0.11 -7.41 -1.20
C LYS A 172 1.43 -7.16 -0.48
N PRO A 173 2.25 -8.20 -0.24
CA PRO A 173 3.49 -8.09 0.54
C PRO A 173 4.48 -7.03 0.06
N SER A 174 4.68 -6.88 -1.26
CA SER A 174 5.63 -5.88 -1.76
C SER A 174 5.15 -4.44 -1.51
N ARG A 175 3.83 -4.20 -1.51
CA ARG A 175 3.27 -2.87 -1.20
C ARG A 175 3.37 -2.61 0.29
N GLU A 176 3.05 -3.60 1.11
CA GLU A 176 3.24 -3.53 2.57
C GLU A 176 4.69 -3.12 2.88
N GLU A 177 5.66 -3.78 2.26
CA GLU A 177 7.08 -3.50 2.47
C GLU A 177 7.49 -2.09 2.01
N ASP A 178 6.97 -1.61 0.86
CA ASP A 178 7.21 -0.25 0.37
C ASP A 178 6.72 0.82 1.36
N PHE A 179 5.52 0.66 1.93
CA PHE A 179 4.98 1.59 2.94
C PHE A 179 5.73 1.48 4.27
N ALA A 180 6.04 0.27 4.71
CA ALA A 180 6.75 0.00 5.95
C ALA A 180 8.16 0.64 5.93
N LYS A 181 8.94 0.44 4.86
CA LYS A 181 10.28 1.04 4.69
C LYS A 181 10.31 2.55 4.81
N ARG A 182 9.23 3.20 4.36
CA ARG A 182 9.05 4.66 4.44
C ARG A 182 8.59 5.12 5.83
N GLY A 183 8.32 4.19 6.74
CA GLY A 183 7.85 4.45 8.09
C GLY A 183 6.36 4.74 8.19
N ALA A 184 5.56 4.38 7.19
CA ALA A 184 4.12 4.68 7.16
C ALA A 184 3.29 3.78 8.09
N PHE A 185 3.80 2.61 8.48
CA PHE A 185 3.11 1.62 9.33
C PHE A 185 3.81 1.39 10.68
N PRO A 186 3.91 2.40 11.55
CA PRO A 186 4.46 2.20 12.88
C PRO A 186 3.48 1.45 13.79
N MET A 187 4.02 0.57 14.63
CA MET A 187 3.31 -0.08 15.75
C MET A 187 3.51 0.67 17.07
N TYR A 188 4.12 1.86 17.01
CA TYR A 188 4.17 2.83 18.08
C TYR A 188 3.28 4.03 17.71
N PRO A 189 2.56 4.65 18.65
CA PRO A 189 1.63 5.73 18.31
C PRO A 189 2.32 6.86 17.53
N THR A 190 1.76 7.21 16.38
CA THR A 190 2.17 8.38 15.61
C THR A 190 1.85 9.68 16.37
N GLN A 191 2.31 10.80 15.83
CA GLN A 191 1.98 12.15 16.34
C GLN A 191 0.47 12.46 16.39
N ASN A 192 -0.34 11.75 15.60
CA ASN A 192 -1.81 11.87 15.57
C ASN A 192 -2.53 10.61 16.13
N GLY A 193 -1.81 9.77 16.89
CA GLY A 193 -2.38 8.69 17.68
C GLY A 193 -2.74 7.43 16.90
N LEU A 194 -2.15 7.19 15.73
CA LEU A 194 -2.38 5.97 14.95
C LEU A 194 -1.35 4.89 15.29
N LEU A 195 -1.82 3.65 15.40
CA LEU A 195 -1.05 2.42 15.42
C LEU A 195 -1.40 1.63 14.17
N PHE A 196 -0.44 0.96 13.53
CA PHE A 196 -0.70 0.15 12.34
C PHE A 196 -0.40 -1.31 12.62
N VAL A 197 -1.29 -2.20 12.16
CA VAL A 197 -1.13 -3.65 12.30
C VAL A 197 -1.59 -4.35 11.02
N PRO A 198 -0.83 -5.31 10.49
CA PRO A 198 -1.30 -6.12 9.37
C PRO A 198 -2.43 -7.03 9.83
N LEU A 199 -3.49 -7.13 9.04
CA LEU A 199 -4.48 -8.19 9.17
C LEU A 199 -4.01 -9.38 8.32
N THR A 200 -3.98 -10.58 8.90
CA THR A 200 -3.55 -11.80 8.20
C THR A 200 -4.74 -12.69 7.85
N PHE A 201 -4.70 -13.30 6.67
CA PHE A 201 -5.65 -14.32 6.23
C PHE A 201 -5.31 -15.72 6.75
N GLU A 202 -4.17 -15.88 7.45
CA GLU A 202 -3.78 -17.14 8.10
C GLU A 202 -4.58 -17.40 9.38
N LEU A 203 -5.13 -16.34 9.97
CA LEU A 203 -5.97 -16.37 11.18
C LEU A 203 -7.41 -15.97 10.84
N PRO A 204 -8.41 -16.39 11.64
CA PRO A 204 -9.76 -15.87 11.52
C PRO A 204 -9.78 -14.32 11.59
N LEU A 205 -10.46 -13.68 10.64
CA LEU A 205 -10.48 -12.22 10.56
C LEU A 205 -11.41 -11.56 11.59
N ALA A 206 -12.51 -12.21 11.99
CA ALA A 206 -13.47 -11.63 12.91
C ALA A 206 -12.84 -11.18 14.26
N PRO A 207 -12.03 -12.01 14.96
CA PRO A 207 -11.32 -11.56 16.16
C PRO A 207 -10.33 -10.42 15.88
N GLN A 208 -9.66 -10.43 14.72
CA GLN A 208 -8.72 -9.37 14.37
C GLN A 208 -9.43 -8.03 14.15
N ILE A 209 -10.57 -8.04 13.46
CA ILE A 209 -11.34 -6.84 13.15
C ILE A 209 -11.91 -6.19 14.43
N GLN A 210 -12.23 -6.98 15.45
CA GLN A 210 -12.71 -6.47 16.74
C GLN A 210 -11.65 -5.63 17.48
N GLU A 211 -10.37 -5.84 17.16
CA GLU A 211 -9.25 -5.14 17.80
C GLU A 211 -8.83 -3.87 17.04
N VAL A 212 -9.38 -3.60 15.85
CA VAL A 212 -9.03 -2.43 15.02
C VAL A 212 -10.18 -1.43 14.89
N ASP A 213 -9.84 -0.15 14.81
CA ASP A 213 -10.81 0.94 14.63
C ASP A 213 -11.02 1.28 13.15
N VAL A 214 -9.97 1.09 12.35
CA VAL A 214 -9.91 1.43 10.93
C VAL A 214 -9.34 0.25 10.16
N ILE A 215 -9.91 -0.06 8.99
CA ILE A 215 -9.36 -1.00 8.03
C ILE A 215 -8.90 -0.22 6.80
N LEU A 216 -7.60 -0.12 6.59
CA LEU A 216 -7.00 0.38 5.35
C LEU A 216 -6.74 -0.79 4.41
N HIS A 217 -7.16 -0.71 3.15
CA HIS A 217 -6.90 -1.84 2.25
C HIS A 217 -6.60 -1.42 0.82
N LYS A 218 -5.86 -2.29 0.12
CA LYS A 218 -5.72 -2.28 -1.33
C LYS A 218 -6.40 -3.53 -1.91
N ALA A 219 -7.73 -3.57 -1.86
CA ALA A 219 -8.50 -4.74 -2.34
C ALA A 219 -8.21 -5.10 -3.81
N THR A 220 -7.81 -4.13 -4.63
CA THR A 220 -7.42 -4.38 -6.02
C THR A 220 -6.21 -5.30 -6.15
N ASP A 221 -5.37 -5.40 -5.11
CA ASP A 221 -4.24 -6.34 -5.09
C ASP A 221 -4.71 -7.80 -4.85
N GLU A 222 -5.94 -8.00 -4.38
CA GLU A 222 -6.56 -9.30 -4.06
C GLU A 222 -7.57 -9.77 -5.12
N ILE A 223 -7.64 -9.09 -6.27
CA ILE A 223 -8.46 -9.51 -7.41
C ILE A 223 -7.76 -10.66 -8.12
N LEU A 224 -8.46 -11.79 -8.28
CA LEU A 224 -7.97 -12.96 -9.00
C LEU A 224 -8.37 -12.92 -10.48
N SER A 225 -9.61 -12.51 -10.75
CA SER A 225 -10.14 -12.33 -12.08
C SER A 225 -11.28 -11.31 -12.08
N ILE A 226 -11.53 -10.72 -13.25
CA ILE A 226 -12.69 -9.89 -13.51
C ILE A 226 -13.35 -10.45 -14.75
N ASP A 227 -14.63 -10.79 -14.65
CA ASP A 227 -15.42 -11.22 -15.79
C ASP A 227 -15.76 -10.00 -16.66
N PRO A 228 -15.26 -9.92 -17.91
CA PRO A 228 -15.51 -8.80 -18.80
C PRO A 228 -16.99 -8.67 -19.22
N ASP A 229 -17.77 -9.76 -19.16
CA ASP A 229 -19.17 -9.75 -19.56
C ASP A 229 -20.08 -9.09 -18.51
N TYR A 230 -19.66 -9.07 -17.24
CA TYR A 230 -20.36 -8.40 -16.14
C TYR A 230 -19.86 -6.97 -15.88
N CYS A 231 -19.01 -6.40 -16.74
CA CYS A 231 -18.48 -5.04 -16.53
C CYS A 231 -19.56 -3.94 -16.44
N LEU A 232 -20.79 -4.18 -16.89
CA LEU A 232 -21.91 -3.23 -16.73
C LEU A 232 -22.51 -3.22 -15.31
N ASP A 233 -22.29 -4.28 -14.53
CA ASP A 233 -22.88 -4.54 -13.21
C ASP A 233 -21.80 -4.78 -12.13
N PHE A 234 -20.69 -4.01 -12.15
CA PHE A 234 -19.74 -4.00 -11.04
C PHE A 234 -20.51 -3.84 -9.71
N PRO A 235 -20.31 -4.72 -8.70
CA PRO A 235 -19.20 -5.65 -8.51
C PRO A 235 -19.41 -7.13 -8.91
N LYS A 236 -20.52 -7.51 -9.52
CA LYS A 236 -20.90 -8.93 -9.69
C LYS A 236 -19.90 -9.79 -10.48
N GLY A 237 -19.00 -9.18 -11.26
CA GLY A 237 -17.96 -9.85 -12.03
C GLY A 237 -16.58 -9.94 -11.37
N ILE A 238 -16.37 -9.43 -10.15
CA ILE A 238 -15.05 -9.47 -9.50
C ILE A 238 -14.90 -10.74 -8.66
N ALA A 239 -13.89 -11.55 -8.96
CA ALA A 239 -13.48 -12.65 -8.09
C ALA A 239 -12.31 -12.20 -7.20
N PHE A 240 -12.59 -11.97 -5.93
CA PHE A 240 -11.57 -11.71 -4.91
C PHE A 240 -10.96 -13.00 -4.35
N SER A 241 -9.76 -12.89 -3.77
CA SER A 241 -9.15 -13.94 -2.97
C SER A 241 -10.06 -14.36 -1.81
N ARG A 242 -9.90 -15.60 -1.33
CA ARG A 242 -10.67 -16.12 -0.20
C ARG A 242 -10.55 -15.21 1.03
N GLY A 243 -9.35 -14.71 1.32
CA GLY A 243 -9.11 -13.83 2.46
C GLY A 243 -9.85 -12.50 2.35
N MET A 244 -9.85 -11.89 1.16
CA MET A 244 -10.60 -10.65 0.93
C MET A 244 -12.12 -10.87 1.00
N GLN A 245 -12.64 -12.00 0.51
CA GLN A 245 -14.05 -12.37 0.68
C GLN A 245 -14.43 -12.60 2.17
N GLU A 246 -13.52 -13.14 2.97
CA GLU A 246 -13.71 -13.28 4.41
C GLU A 246 -13.66 -11.91 5.11
N LEU A 247 -12.80 -11.00 4.66
CA LEU A 247 -12.74 -9.62 5.14
C LEU A 247 -14.06 -8.89 4.87
N GLU A 248 -14.56 -8.95 3.64
CA GLU A 248 -15.84 -8.33 3.25
C GLU A 248 -17.00 -8.82 4.13
N ARG A 249 -17.12 -10.14 4.32
CA ARG A 249 -18.14 -10.74 5.20
C ARG A 249 -17.97 -10.27 6.64
N SER A 250 -16.75 -10.30 7.16
CA SER A 250 -16.50 -9.92 8.55
C SER A 250 -16.77 -8.44 8.82
N ILE A 251 -16.56 -7.56 7.82
CA ILE A 251 -16.89 -6.12 7.93
C ILE A 251 -18.40 -5.89 8.00
N GLN A 252 -19.21 -6.67 7.28
CA GLN A 252 -20.67 -6.57 7.34
C GLN A 252 -21.20 -6.87 8.76
N ASP A 253 -20.55 -7.78 9.48
CA ASP A 253 -20.90 -8.13 10.86
C ASP A 253 -20.35 -7.13 11.91
N HIS A 254 -19.50 -6.18 11.51
CA HIS A 254 -18.85 -5.20 12.40
C HIS A 254 -19.01 -3.76 11.88
N PRO A 255 -20.24 -3.20 11.88
CA PRO A 255 -20.53 -1.88 11.28
C PRO A 255 -19.81 -0.71 11.95
N ASN A 256 -19.30 -0.90 13.17
CA ASN A 256 -18.55 0.13 13.91
C ASN A 256 -17.10 0.30 13.41
N CYS A 257 -16.59 -0.60 12.55
CA CYS A 257 -15.24 -0.54 12.01
C CYS A 257 -15.21 0.35 10.74
N CYS A 258 -14.30 1.31 10.69
CA CYS A 258 -14.20 2.25 9.58
C CYS A 258 -13.34 1.71 8.43
N ILE A 259 -13.94 1.34 7.29
CA ILE A 259 -13.19 0.89 6.10
C ILE A 259 -12.71 2.04 5.21
N ILE A 260 -11.41 2.20 5.00
CA ILE A 260 -10.82 3.23 4.14
C ILE A 260 -10.19 2.57 2.90
N ASP A 261 -10.72 2.80 1.70
CA ASP A 261 -12.04 3.37 1.33
C ASP A 261 -13.07 2.26 1.04
N PRO A 262 -14.39 2.51 1.12
CA PRO A 262 -15.38 1.47 0.84
C PRO A 262 -15.19 0.92 -0.58
N LEU A 263 -15.37 -0.38 -0.76
CA LEU A 263 -15.14 -1.05 -2.04
C LEU A 263 -15.93 -0.42 -3.20
N ASN A 264 -17.17 0.02 -2.93
CA ASN A 264 -18.02 0.70 -3.90
C ASN A 264 -17.37 1.97 -4.48
N ASN A 265 -16.53 2.65 -3.70
CA ASN A 265 -15.82 3.86 -4.12
C ASN A 265 -14.59 3.52 -4.98
N ILE A 266 -14.10 2.28 -4.90
CA ILE A 266 -12.92 1.79 -5.62
C ILE A 266 -13.32 1.21 -6.98
N TYR A 267 -14.49 0.56 -7.10
CA TYR A 267 -14.91 -0.10 -8.34
C TYR A 267 -14.87 0.79 -9.60
N PRO A 268 -15.22 2.09 -9.57
CA PRO A 268 -15.09 2.94 -10.74
C PRO A 268 -13.65 3.02 -11.28
N LEU A 269 -12.63 2.83 -10.45
CA LEU A 269 -11.22 2.85 -10.84
C LEU A 269 -10.72 1.51 -11.40
N LEU A 270 -11.57 0.47 -11.44
CA LEU A 270 -11.26 -0.81 -12.08
C LEU A 270 -11.65 -0.82 -13.57
N ASP A 271 -12.42 0.17 -14.02
CA ASP A 271 -12.93 0.27 -15.38
C ASP A 271 -12.50 1.60 -16.02
N ARG A 272 -11.63 1.53 -17.03
CA ARG A 272 -11.14 2.71 -17.76
C ARG A 272 -12.26 3.46 -18.47
N HIS A 273 -13.29 2.78 -18.95
CA HIS A 273 -14.45 3.47 -19.51
C HIS A 273 -15.14 4.32 -18.44
N LYS A 274 -15.33 3.76 -17.24
CA LYS A 274 -15.95 4.48 -16.13
C LYS A 274 -15.09 5.64 -15.65
N ILE A 275 -13.77 5.46 -15.57
CA ILE A 275 -12.81 6.54 -15.30
C ILE A 275 -13.00 7.67 -16.32
N GLN A 276 -12.98 7.36 -17.61
CA GLN A 276 -13.15 8.36 -18.66
C GLN A 276 -14.49 9.10 -18.56
N GLN A 277 -15.59 8.38 -18.30
CA GLN A 277 -16.90 8.98 -18.06
C GLN A 277 -16.92 9.94 -16.87
N ILE A 278 -16.21 9.60 -15.78
CA ILE A 278 -16.05 10.50 -14.63
C ILE A 278 -15.25 11.74 -15.05
N LEU A 279 -14.14 11.56 -15.76
CA LEU A 279 -13.28 12.67 -16.17
C LEU A 279 -13.97 13.65 -17.14
N LEU A 280 -15.03 13.25 -17.85
CA LEU A 280 -15.84 14.19 -18.65
C LEU A 280 -16.44 15.32 -17.80
N GLY A 281 -16.72 15.08 -16.51
CA GLY A 281 -17.21 16.11 -15.58
C GLY A 281 -16.20 17.22 -15.25
N LEU A 282 -14.92 17.05 -15.61
CA LEU A 282 -13.90 18.10 -15.40
C LEU A 282 -14.19 19.38 -16.20
N GLN A 283 -14.98 19.28 -17.27
CA GLN A 283 -15.40 20.43 -18.06
C GLN A 283 -16.09 21.52 -17.21
N ASP A 284 -16.78 21.12 -16.13
CA ASP A 284 -17.50 22.02 -15.22
C ASP A 284 -16.55 22.88 -14.36
N LEU A 285 -15.26 22.52 -14.29
CA LEU A 285 -14.23 23.25 -13.55
C LEU A 285 -13.53 24.31 -14.40
N ASN A 286 -13.73 24.31 -15.72
CA ASN A 286 -13.06 25.23 -16.63
C ASN A 286 -13.82 26.57 -16.66
N VAL A 287 -13.27 27.57 -15.98
CA VAL A 287 -13.88 28.92 -15.86
C VAL A 287 -13.35 29.91 -16.90
N ASN A 288 -12.12 29.70 -17.40
CA ASN A 288 -11.43 30.59 -18.34
C ASN A 288 -11.02 29.85 -19.62
N ASP A 289 -10.92 30.57 -20.74
CA ASP A 289 -10.54 30.01 -22.05
C ASP A 289 -9.02 29.87 -22.29
N GLN A 290 -8.16 30.10 -21.28
CA GLN A 290 -6.70 30.08 -21.47
C GLN A 290 -6.11 28.67 -21.56
N CYS A 291 -6.44 27.78 -20.61
CA CYS A 291 -6.06 26.37 -20.64
C CYS A 291 -7.12 25.55 -19.91
N ARG A 292 -7.44 24.37 -20.43
CA ARG A 292 -8.52 23.53 -19.90
C ARG A 292 -7.97 22.31 -19.20
N LEU A 293 -8.66 21.89 -18.14
CA LEU A 293 -8.50 20.57 -17.58
C LEU A 293 -9.57 19.66 -18.20
N ARG A 294 -9.15 18.52 -18.77
CA ARG A 294 -10.06 17.63 -19.49
C ARG A 294 -9.68 16.16 -19.42
N ALA A 295 -10.65 15.31 -19.72
CA ALA A 295 -10.39 13.94 -20.13
C ALA A 295 -9.72 13.91 -21.53
N PRO A 296 -8.89 12.90 -21.81
CA PRO A 296 -8.53 12.59 -23.19
C PRO A 296 -9.78 12.19 -23.98
N GLN A 297 -9.83 12.47 -25.27
CA GLN A 297 -10.84 11.86 -26.12
C GLN A 297 -10.68 10.34 -26.11
N PHE A 298 -11.80 9.63 -26.14
CA PHE A 298 -11.80 8.19 -26.02
C PHE A 298 -13.01 7.55 -26.71
N LEU A 299 -12.86 6.28 -27.06
CA LEU A 299 -13.90 5.42 -27.60
C LEU A 299 -13.77 4.02 -27.01
N LYS A 300 -14.86 3.51 -26.41
CA LYS A 300 -14.94 2.11 -26.00
C LYS A 300 -15.27 1.22 -27.20
N VAL A 301 -14.53 0.12 -27.35
CA VAL A 301 -14.72 -0.85 -28.42
C VAL A 301 -14.80 -2.27 -27.86
N GLY A 302 -15.79 -3.04 -28.32
CA GLY A 302 -15.91 -4.46 -28.02
C GLY A 302 -15.15 -5.33 -29.04
N ASN A 303 -15.02 -4.84 -30.27
CA ASN A 303 -14.30 -5.50 -31.35
C ASN A 303 -13.59 -4.45 -32.23
N LEU A 304 -12.30 -4.68 -32.52
CA LEU A 304 -11.46 -3.79 -33.34
C LEU A 304 -11.68 -3.94 -34.85
N HIS A 305 -12.43 -4.95 -35.27
CA HIS A 305 -12.75 -5.24 -36.67
C HIS A 305 -14.19 -4.88 -37.06
N GLU A 306 -14.88 -4.11 -36.21
CA GLU A 306 -16.23 -3.63 -36.52
C GLU A 306 -16.21 -2.73 -37.78
N PRO A 307 -17.09 -2.97 -38.78
CA PRO A 307 -17.10 -2.17 -40.01
C PRO A 307 -17.30 -0.67 -39.78
N SER A 308 -18.05 -0.31 -38.74
CA SER A 308 -18.34 1.09 -38.36
C SER A 308 -17.24 1.75 -37.55
N LEU A 309 -16.13 1.07 -37.25
CA LEU A 309 -15.09 1.61 -36.37
C LEU A 309 -14.49 2.92 -36.91
N ARG A 310 -14.31 3.05 -38.24
CA ARG A 310 -13.79 4.29 -38.84
C ARG A 310 -14.71 5.47 -38.58
N ASP A 311 -16.02 5.30 -38.78
CA ASP A 311 -17.01 6.36 -38.57
C ASP A 311 -17.09 6.73 -37.09
N ARG A 312 -17.08 5.73 -36.19
CA ARG A 312 -17.08 5.94 -34.74
C ARG A 312 -15.83 6.67 -34.24
N LEU A 313 -14.67 6.44 -34.84
CA LEU A 313 -13.45 7.18 -34.52
C LEU A 313 -13.59 8.66 -34.88
N LEU A 314 -14.15 8.96 -36.06
CA LEU A 314 -14.41 10.33 -36.50
C LEU A 314 -15.44 11.03 -35.59
N GLU A 315 -16.53 10.35 -35.23
CA GLU A 315 -17.54 10.87 -34.30
C GLU A 315 -16.97 11.13 -32.91
N ALA A 316 -16.03 10.30 -32.45
CA ALA A 316 -15.31 10.49 -31.19
C ALA A 316 -14.16 11.51 -31.27
N ASN A 317 -13.96 12.14 -32.44
CA ASN A 317 -12.89 13.08 -32.76
C ASN A 317 -11.47 12.49 -32.64
N LEU A 318 -11.33 11.17 -32.69
CA LEU A 318 -10.06 10.47 -32.50
C LEU A 318 -9.20 10.47 -33.76
N SER A 319 -7.99 10.99 -33.66
CA SER A 319 -6.96 10.96 -34.70
C SER A 319 -5.75 10.13 -34.28
N PHE A 320 -5.09 9.48 -35.23
CA PHE A 320 -3.86 8.74 -34.95
C PHE A 320 -2.68 9.68 -34.60
N PRO A 321 -1.73 9.22 -33.75
CA PRO A 321 -1.71 7.90 -33.12
C PRO A 321 -2.70 7.77 -31.94
N LEU A 322 -3.13 6.55 -31.67
CA LEU A 322 -4.06 6.21 -30.58
C LEU A 322 -3.39 5.24 -29.62
N ILE A 323 -3.60 5.46 -28.31
CA ILE A 323 -3.23 4.48 -27.30
C ILE A 323 -4.43 3.55 -27.03
N VAL A 324 -4.20 2.25 -27.20
CA VAL A 324 -5.18 1.19 -26.96
C VAL A 324 -4.91 0.61 -25.57
N LYS A 325 -5.90 0.71 -24.69
CA LYS A 325 -5.83 0.21 -23.31
C LYS A 325 -6.96 -0.80 -23.08
N PRO A 326 -6.74 -1.92 -22.39
CA PRO A 326 -7.85 -2.79 -21.94
C PRO A 326 -8.89 -1.99 -21.16
N GLN A 327 -10.18 -2.36 -21.22
CA GLN A 327 -11.20 -1.70 -20.39
C GLN A 327 -10.89 -1.90 -18.90
N ILE A 328 -10.46 -3.10 -18.51
CA ILE A 328 -10.03 -3.38 -17.13
C ILE A 328 -8.76 -2.58 -16.82
N ALA A 329 -8.81 -1.75 -15.78
CA ALA A 329 -7.77 -0.79 -15.46
C ALA A 329 -6.68 -1.35 -14.54
N CYS A 330 -7.04 -2.28 -13.65
CA CYS A 330 -6.17 -2.83 -12.62
C CYS A 330 -6.68 -4.20 -12.13
N GLY A 331 -5.85 -4.92 -11.36
CA GLY A 331 -6.22 -6.15 -10.65
C GLY A 331 -5.86 -7.44 -11.38
N VAL A 332 -5.65 -7.39 -12.70
CA VAL A 332 -5.29 -8.57 -13.52
C VAL A 332 -4.03 -8.29 -14.35
N ALA A 333 -3.29 -9.35 -14.68
CA ALA A 333 -1.94 -9.23 -15.27
C ALA A 333 -1.93 -8.55 -16.65
N ASP A 334 -3.00 -8.71 -17.42
CA ASP A 334 -3.17 -8.23 -18.78
C ASP A 334 -3.78 -6.81 -18.86
N ALA A 335 -4.32 -6.27 -17.76
CA ALA A 335 -4.85 -4.91 -17.66
C ALA A 335 -3.82 -3.82 -18.06
N HIS A 336 -2.54 -4.17 -18.06
CA HIS A 336 -1.42 -3.27 -18.34
C HIS A 336 -0.81 -3.47 -19.74
N ASN A 337 -1.27 -4.45 -20.52
CA ASN A 337 -0.83 -4.68 -21.90
C ASN A 337 -1.52 -3.68 -22.81
N MET A 338 -0.75 -2.73 -23.33
CA MET A 338 -1.25 -1.61 -24.13
C MET A 338 -0.53 -1.58 -25.48
N ALA A 339 -1.13 -0.85 -26.41
CA ALA A 339 -0.52 -0.60 -27.70
C ALA A 339 -0.61 0.88 -28.07
N LEU A 340 0.36 1.36 -28.84
CA LEU A 340 0.25 2.59 -29.60
C LEU A 340 0.12 2.24 -31.08
N VAL A 341 -1.00 2.64 -31.68
CA VAL A 341 -1.30 2.43 -33.10
C VAL A 341 -1.15 3.74 -33.86
N PHE A 342 -0.57 3.70 -35.06
CA PHE A 342 -0.28 4.91 -35.87
C PHE A 342 -1.19 5.04 -37.07
N ARG A 343 -1.83 3.95 -37.50
CA ARG A 343 -2.75 3.90 -38.63
C ARG A 343 -3.85 2.88 -38.35
N PHE A 344 -4.92 2.92 -39.15
CA PHE A 344 -6.07 2.04 -38.96
C PHE A 344 -5.73 0.56 -39.16
N GLU A 345 -4.81 0.27 -40.07
CA GLU A 345 -4.40 -1.10 -40.39
C GLU A 345 -3.65 -1.75 -39.21
N ASP A 346 -3.10 -0.94 -38.30
CA ASP A 346 -2.38 -1.43 -37.12
C ASP A 346 -3.32 -2.06 -36.07
N PHE A 347 -4.64 -1.95 -36.21
CA PHE A 347 -5.60 -2.66 -35.36
C PHE A 347 -5.68 -4.16 -35.68
N MET A 348 -5.15 -4.60 -36.82
CA MET A 348 -5.17 -6.00 -37.21
C MET A 348 -4.34 -6.86 -36.25
N ASP A 349 -4.97 -7.91 -35.70
CA ASP A 349 -4.36 -8.89 -34.79
C ASP A 349 -3.68 -8.28 -33.56
N LEU A 350 -4.19 -7.14 -33.07
CA LEU A 350 -3.63 -6.45 -31.92
C LEU A 350 -3.85 -7.26 -30.63
N PRO A 351 -2.79 -7.69 -29.92
CA PRO A 351 -2.92 -8.56 -28.75
C PRO A 351 -3.24 -7.76 -27.46
N VAL A 352 -4.16 -6.80 -27.56
CA VAL A 352 -4.70 -6.07 -26.41
C VAL A 352 -6.05 -6.69 -26.03
N PRO A 353 -6.25 -7.08 -24.75
CA PRO A 353 -7.53 -7.62 -24.29
C PRO A 353 -8.71 -6.72 -24.64
N LEU A 354 -9.81 -7.34 -25.10
CA LEU A 354 -11.08 -6.69 -25.38
C LEU A 354 -12.10 -6.99 -24.27
N PRO A 355 -13.05 -6.08 -23.99
CA PRO A 355 -13.19 -4.76 -24.59
C PRO A 355 -12.04 -3.80 -24.25
N ALA A 356 -11.81 -2.81 -25.10
CA ALA A 356 -10.72 -1.85 -24.96
C ALA A 356 -11.20 -0.40 -25.08
N ILE A 357 -10.36 0.53 -24.62
CA ILE A 357 -10.48 1.96 -24.77
C ILE A 357 -9.44 2.41 -25.78
N LEU A 358 -9.91 2.94 -26.91
CA LEU A 358 -9.11 3.72 -27.84
C LEU A 358 -9.07 5.14 -27.29
N GLN A 359 -7.89 5.64 -26.96
CA GLN A 359 -7.73 6.95 -26.36
C GLN A 359 -6.77 7.78 -27.21
N GLU A 360 -7.01 9.09 -27.28
CA GLU A 360 -6.08 10.02 -27.93
C GLU A 360 -4.67 9.86 -27.32
N TYR A 361 -3.66 9.92 -28.20
CA TYR A 361 -2.29 10.14 -27.76
C TYR A 361 -2.00 11.64 -27.74
N VAL A 362 -1.69 12.18 -26.57
CA VAL A 362 -1.41 13.61 -26.39
C VAL A 362 0.09 13.83 -26.53
N ASP A 363 0.52 14.74 -27.41
CA ASP A 363 1.91 15.21 -27.41
C ASP A 363 2.15 16.15 -26.23
N HIS A 364 3.14 15.82 -25.40
CA HIS A 364 3.26 16.35 -24.04
C HIS A 364 4.71 16.60 -23.58
N GLY A 365 5.62 16.81 -24.53
CA GLY A 365 7.03 17.11 -24.23
C GLY A 365 7.75 15.99 -23.49
N SER A 366 7.23 14.76 -23.56
CA SER A 366 7.73 13.60 -22.83
C SER A 366 7.72 13.74 -21.30
N LEU A 367 6.81 14.54 -20.73
CA LEU A 367 6.70 14.75 -19.29
C LEU A 367 5.32 14.43 -18.72
N ILE A 368 5.29 13.65 -17.65
CA ILE A 368 4.07 13.31 -16.93
C ILE A 368 4.15 13.81 -15.49
N PHE A 369 3.07 14.42 -15.03
CA PHE A 369 2.91 14.94 -13.68
C PHE A 369 2.05 13.94 -12.89
N LYS A 370 2.67 13.22 -11.97
CA LYS A 370 1.97 12.29 -11.09
C LYS A 370 1.50 13.03 -9.86
N PHE A 371 0.18 13.16 -9.69
CA PHE A 371 -0.43 13.77 -8.53
C PHE A 371 -0.82 12.70 -7.50
N TYR A 372 -0.64 13.03 -6.22
CA TYR A 372 -0.96 12.20 -5.08
C TYR A 372 -1.85 12.98 -4.14
N VAL A 373 -3.08 12.52 -3.96
CA VAL A 373 -4.08 13.10 -3.06
C VAL A 373 -4.10 12.28 -1.79
N LEU A 374 -3.66 12.89 -0.69
CA LEU A 374 -3.63 12.32 0.66
C LEU A 374 -4.58 13.13 1.54
N GLY A 375 -5.87 12.77 1.53
CA GLY A 375 -6.91 13.56 2.19
C GLY A 375 -7.08 14.92 1.53
N ASP A 376 -6.83 15.99 2.27
CA ASP A 376 -6.88 17.37 1.77
C ASP A 376 -5.56 17.85 1.14
N LYS A 377 -4.46 17.10 1.34
CA LYS A 377 -3.13 17.47 0.83
C LYS A 377 -2.93 16.88 -0.56
N VAL A 378 -2.43 17.70 -1.48
CA VAL A 378 -2.11 17.30 -2.86
C VAL A 378 -0.63 17.51 -3.10
N PHE A 379 0.05 16.46 -3.52
CA PHE A 379 1.45 16.47 -3.91
C PHE A 379 1.58 16.14 -5.39
N HIS A 380 2.68 16.53 -6.01
CA HIS A 380 2.99 16.08 -7.36
C HIS A 380 4.48 15.82 -7.57
N ALA A 381 4.76 14.93 -8.50
CA ALA A 381 6.11 14.66 -8.99
C ALA A 381 6.13 14.69 -10.51
N VAL A 382 7.21 15.20 -11.08
CA VAL A 382 7.41 15.25 -12.54
C VAL A 382 8.31 14.08 -12.94
N LYS A 383 7.89 13.32 -13.95
CA LYS A 383 8.65 12.18 -14.48
C LYS A 383 8.78 12.26 -15.99
N LYS A 384 9.83 11.63 -16.51
CA LYS A 384 9.93 11.32 -17.94
C LYS A 384 8.81 10.37 -18.34
N SER A 385 8.24 10.62 -19.50
CA SER A 385 7.11 9.91 -20.10
C SER A 385 7.46 9.45 -21.51
N MET A 386 6.46 9.01 -22.26
CA MET A 386 6.60 8.64 -23.67
C MET A 386 6.93 9.86 -24.55
N PRO A 387 7.83 9.71 -25.55
CA PRO A 387 8.12 10.76 -26.54
C PRO A 387 6.91 11.19 -27.35
N ASN A 388 6.90 12.41 -27.88
CA ASN A 388 5.86 12.85 -28.81
C ASN A 388 5.73 11.91 -30.03
N ALA A 389 4.53 11.93 -30.62
CA ALA A 389 4.08 11.07 -31.71
C ALA A 389 5.06 11.01 -32.87
N SER A 390 5.66 12.15 -33.25
CA SER A 390 6.64 12.22 -34.35
C SER A 390 7.85 11.32 -34.12
N PHE A 391 8.40 11.31 -32.91
CA PHE A 391 9.53 10.45 -32.53
C PHE A 391 9.13 8.98 -32.48
N LEU A 392 7.94 8.70 -31.94
CA LEU A 392 7.42 7.33 -31.85
C LEU A 392 7.12 6.74 -33.23
N LEU A 393 6.56 7.54 -34.14
CA LEU A 393 6.29 7.16 -35.52
C LEU A 393 7.60 6.86 -36.25
N SER A 394 8.59 7.75 -36.17
CA SER A 394 9.92 7.50 -36.76
C SER A 394 10.58 6.24 -36.20
N ALA A 395 10.40 5.94 -34.91
CA ALA A 395 10.93 4.73 -34.29
C ALA A 395 10.15 3.45 -34.70
N SER A 396 8.87 3.58 -35.03
CA SER A 396 8.03 2.51 -35.59
C SER A 396 8.39 2.25 -37.06
N GLU A 397 8.52 3.28 -37.89
CA GLU A 397 8.90 3.17 -39.31
C GLU A 397 10.24 2.45 -39.50
N LYS A 398 11.23 2.76 -38.66
CA LYS A 398 12.53 2.05 -38.61
C LYS A 398 12.40 0.57 -38.25
N ARG A 399 11.29 0.18 -37.61
CA ARG A 399 10.97 -1.20 -37.20
C ARG A 399 9.87 -1.82 -38.05
N GLY A 400 9.68 -1.35 -39.29
CA GLY A 400 8.74 -1.92 -40.24
C GLY A 400 7.30 -1.40 -40.10
N SER A 401 7.11 -0.21 -39.50
CA SER A 401 5.82 0.47 -39.37
C SER A 401 4.76 -0.36 -38.62
N ALA A 402 5.18 -1.02 -37.54
CA ALA A 402 4.31 -1.82 -36.67
C ALA A 402 3.83 -1.00 -35.45
N PRO A 403 2.67 -1.35 -34.85
CA PRO A 403 2.26 -0.77 -33.58
C PRO A 403 3.30 -1.01 -32.47
N ILE A 404 3.39 -0.09 -31.52
CA ILE A 404 4.29 -0.24 -30.36
C ILE A 404 3.53 -0.92 -29.24
N MET A 405 3.87 -2.18 -28.95
CA MET A 405 3.33 -2.96 -27.84
C MET A 405 4.17 -2.74 -26.58
N PHE A 406 3.52 -2.56 -25.44
CA PHE A 406 4.21 -2.37 -24.17
C PHE A 406 3.35 -2.78 -22.97
N ASN A 407 4.01 -3.00 -21.83
CA ASN A 407 3.31 -3.25 -20.57
C ASN A 407 3.64 -2.11 -19.61
N SER A 408 2.64 -1.31 -19.25
CA SER A 408 2.82 -0.08 -18.45
C SER A 408 3.51 -0.29 -17.09
N LEU A 409 3.56 -1.52 -16.55
CA LEU A 409 4.28 -1.85 -15.32
C LEU A 409 5.70 -2.38 -15.54
N LYS A 410 6.00 -2.94 -16.71
CA LYS A 410 7.29 -3.62 -17.00
C LYS A 410 8.19 -2.81 -17.92
N SER A 411 7.62 -2.24 -18.97
CA SER A 411 8.33 -1.51 -20.01
C SER A 411 7.41 -0.44 -20.59
N LEU A 412 7.80 0.82 -20.44
CA LEU A 412 7.20 1.94 -21.14
C LEU A 412 8.26 2.47 -22.13
N PRO A 413 7.89 2.85 -23.36
CA PRO A 413 8.80 3.57 -24.24
C PRO A 413 9.08 4.95 -23.62
N VAL A 414 10.12 5.08 -22.79
CA VAL A 414 10.47 6.35 -22.12
C VAL A 414 11.44 7.14 -23.00
N ALA A 415 11.26 8.46 -23.04
CA ALA A 415 12.16 9.34 -23.77
C ALA A 415 13.61 9.29 -23.27
N THR A 416 14.56 9.31 -24.21
CA THR A 416 16.00 9.41 -23.91
C THR A 416 16.38 10.82 -23.47
N GLU A 417 17.59 10.99 -22.90
CA GLU A 417 18.05 12.31 -22.45
C GLU A 417 18.06 13.36 -23.55
N ASP A 418 18.40 12.96 -24.78
CA ASP A 418 18.42 13.86 -25.94
C ASP A 418 17.03 14.35 -26.35
N GLN A 419 15.98 13.63 -25.96
CA GLN A 419 14.58 13.95 -26.28
C GLN A 419 13.92 14.83 -25.20
N VAL A 420 14.54 14.98 -24.03
CA VAL A 420 14.06 15.83 -22.93
C VAL A 420 15.09 16.92 -22.68
N SER A 421 14.96 18.07 -23.35
CA SER A 421 15.88 19.18 -23.12
C SER A 421 15.70 19.77 -21.72
N ALA A 422 16.81 20.16 -21.07
CA ALA A 422 16.79 20.80 -19.75
C ALA A 422 15.97 22.12 -19.74
N GLY A 423 15.90 22.80 -20.89
CA GLY A 423 15.02 23.96 -21.11
C GLY A 423 13.54 23.59 -21.13
N GLY A 424 13.19 22.48 -21.81
CA GLY A 424 11.81 21.95 -21.86
C GLY A 424 11.27 21.56 -20.50
N LEU A 425 12.10 20.96 -19.62
CA LEU A 425 11.69 20.63 -18.25
C LEU A 425 11.37 21.86 -17.40
N LYS A 426 12.11 22.96 -17.57
CA LYS A 426 11.83 24.23 -16.87
C LYS A 426 10.56 24.88 -17.40
N ALA A 427 10.36 24.91 -18.71
CA ALA A 427 9.17 25.46 -19.33
C ALA A 427 7.89 24.67 -18.95
N ALA A 428 7.94 23.33 -18.98
CA ALA A 428 6.81 22.48 -18.60
C ALA A 428 6.42 22.61 -17.12
N LYS A 429 7.40 22.81 -16.23
CA LYS A 429 7.11 23.11 -14.82
C LYS A 429 6.44 24.47 -14.64
N GLN A 430 6.73 25.42 -15.51
CA GLN A 430 6.11 26.76 -15.49
C GLN A 430 4.72 26.77 -16.14
N SER A 431 4.42 25.82 -17.03
CA SER A 431 3.10 25.70 -17.67
C SER A 431 2.07 24.94 -16.83
N LEU A 432 2.49 24.28 -15.74
CA LEU A 432 1.56 23.58 -14.86
C LEU A 432 0.73 24.57 -14.04
N ASP A 433 -0.59 24.57 -14.26
CA ASP A 433 -1.53 25.29 -13.42
C ASP A 433 -1.87 24.45 -12.17
N VAL A 434 -1.08 24.66 -11.12
CA VAL A 434 -1.24 23.93 -9.85
C VAL A 434 -2.58 24.23 -9.18
N GLU A 435 -3.14 25.43 -9.35
CA GLU A 435 -4.43 25.78 -8.74
C GLU A 435 -5.58 25.02 -9.42
N LEU A 436 -5.58 24.99 -10.75
CA LEU A 436 -6.55 24.23 -11.54
C LEU A 436 -6.50 22.74 -11.20
N VAL A 437 -5.29 22.16 -11.11
CA VAL A 437 -5.15 20.74 -10.76
C VAL A 437 -5.55 20.45 -9.31
N ASN A 438 -5.28 21.36 -8.36
CA ASN A 438 -5.76 21.22 -6.98
C ASN A 438 -7.29 21.26 -6.87
N LYS A 439 -7.95 22.13 -7.66
CA LYS A 439 -9.43 22.15 -7.74
C LYS A 439 -9.96 20.80 -8.24
N ALA A 440 -9.29 20.20 -9.23
CA ALA A 440 -9.67 18.90 -9.76
C ALA A 440 -9.38 17.75 -8.80
N ALA A 441 -8.28 17.78 -8.07
CA ALA A 441 -8.02 16.82 -7.00
C ALA A 441 -9.15 16.83 -5.97
N LYS A 442 -9.59 18.02 -5.54
CA LYS A 442 -10.73 18.17 -4.62
C LYS A 442 -12.05 17.69 -5.23
N TRP A 443 -12.29 18.01 -6.50
CA TRP A 443 -13.50 17.57 -7.21
C TRP A 443 -13.53 16.05 -7.37
N LEU A 444 -12.44 15.43 -7.84
CA LEU A 444 -12.30 13.98 -7.97
C LEU A 444 -12.48 13.27 -6.63
N ARG A 445 -11.89 13.83 -5.56
CA ARG A 445 -12.08 13.31 -4.20
C ARG A 445 -13.56 13.24 -3.82
N ASN A 446 -14.32 14.30 -4.10
CA ASN A 446 -15.75 14.36 -3.79
C ASN A 446 -16.57 13.41 -4.67
N GLN A 447 -16.25 13.33 -5.97
CA GLN A 447 -16.96 12.46 -6.92
C GLN A 447 -16.73 10.97 -6.65
N LEU A 448 -15.51 10.61 -6.27
CA LEU A 448 -15.11 9.22 -6.04
C LEU A 448 -15.34 8.78 -4.59
N GLY A 449 -15.39 9.72 -3.65
CA GLY A 449 -15.43 9.43 -2.22
C GLY A 449 -14.16 8.72 -1.72
N LEU A 450 -13.01 8.94 -2.36
CA LEU A 450 -11.74 8.34 -1.98
C LEU A 450 -10.95 9.24 -1.03
N THR A 451 -10.26 8.65 -0.07
CA THR A 451 -9.36 9.32 0.86
C THR A 451 -7.96 9.45 0.28
N ILE A 452 -7.47 8.38 -0.37
CA ILE A 452 -6.12 8.31 -0.93
C ILE A 452 -6.16 7.79 -2.35
N PHE A 453 -5.77 8.63 -3.30
CA PHE A 453 -5.68 8.26 -4.71
C PHE A 453 -4.61 9.10 -5.40
N GLY A 454 -4.27 8.73 -6.63
CA GLY A 454 -3.40 9.53 -7.47
C GLY A 454 -3.92 9.58 -8.89
N PHE A 455 -3.50 10.58 -9.64
CA PHE A 455 -3.85 10.72 -11.05
C PHE A 455 -2.67 11.29 -11.82
N ASP A 456 -2.58 10.92 -13.08
CA ASP A 456 -1.48 11.33 -13.94
C ASP A 456 -1.98 12.39 -14.94
N VAL A 457 -1.28 13.52 -15.00
CA VAL A 457 -1.57 14.64 -15.90
C VAL A 457 -0.46 14.79 -16.92
N VAL A 458 -0.83 15.01 -18.16
CA VAL A 458 0.07 15.48 -19.23
C VAL A 458 -0.40 16.85 -19.71
N ILE A 459 0.53 17.71 -20.14
CA ILE A 459 0.21 19.05 -20.66
C ILE A 459 0.38 19.00 -22.17
N GLN A 460 -0.70 19.25 -22.92
CA GLN A 460 -0.68 19.22 -24.38
C GLN A 460 0.15 20.39 -24.92
N GLU A 461 1.13 20.12 -25.78
CA GLU A 461 2.11 21.14 -26.22
C GLU A 461 1.51 22.35 -26.94
N VAL A 462 0.44 22.15 -27.71
CA VAL A 462 -0.13 23.21 -28.55
C VAL A 462 -1.13 24.07 -27.80
N SER A 463 -2.06 23.46 -27.06
CA SER A 463 -3.13 24.16 -26.35
C SER A 463 -2.76 24.56 -24.93
N GLY A 464 -1.78 23.88 -24.31
CA GLY A 464 -1.54 23.98 -22.86
C GLY A 464 -2.58 23.25 -22.01
N ASP A 465 -3.49 22.48 -22.61
CA ASP A 465 -4.51 21.75 -21.88
C ASP A 465 -3.88 20.70 -20.96
N HIS A 466 -4.43 20.62 -19.75
CA HIS A 466 -4.08 19.62 -18.76
C HIS A 466 -4.99 18.41 -18.97
N VAL A 467 -4.41 17.28 -19.39
CA VAL A 467 -5.16 16.07 -19.72
C VAL A 467 -4.90 15.01 -18.66
N ILE A 468 -5.94 14.58 -17.95
CA ILE A 468 -5.84 13.50 -16.95
C ILE A 468 -5.89 12.14 -17.67
N VAL A 469 -4.75 11.44 -17.74
CA VAL A 469 -4.59 10.22 -18.56
C VAL A 469 -4.70 8.91 -17.77
N ASP A 470 -4.63 8.97 -16.44
CA ASP A 470 -4.73 7.81 -15.55
C ASP A 470 -5.21 8.21 -14.15
N LEU A 471 -5.86 7.28 -13.44
CA LEU A 471 -6.41 7.47 -12.09
C LEU A 471 -6.25 6.16 -11.29
N ASN A 472 -5.63 6.24 -10.11
CA ASN A 472 -5.17 5.09 -9.34
C ASN A 472 -5.60 5.19 -7.86
N TYR A 473 -6.21 4.13 -7.33
CA TYR A 473 -6.53 4.03 -5.90
C TYR A 473 -5.27 3.71 -5.08
N LEU A 474 -5.05 4.38 -3.94
CA LEU A 474 -3.98 4.11 -2.99
C LEU A 474 -2.62 3.81 -3.65
N PRO A 475 -2.01 4.76 -4.40
CA PRO A 475 -0.68 4.59 -4.97
C PRO A 475 0.41 4.57 -3.87
N THR A 476 1.64 4.18 -4.20
CA THR A 476 2.73 4.14 -3.21
C THR A 476 3.39 5.49 -2.95
N PHE A 477 3.01 6.58 -3.63
CA PHE A 477 3.51 7.97 -3.46
C PHE A 477 5.03 8.10 -3.17
N LYS A 478 5.85 7.21 -3.75
CA LYS A 478 7.28 7.07 -3.49
C LYS A 478 8.11 8.24 -4.01
N GLU A 479 7.54 9.03 -4.92
CA GLU A 479 8.16 10.21 -5.50
C GLU A 479 8.03 11.47 -4.61
N VAL A 480 7.28 11.39 -3.52
CA VAL A 480 7.12 12.49 -2.55
C VAL A 480 7.97 12.20 -1.31
N PRO A 481 8.71 13.19 -0.77
CA PRO A 481 9.52 13.00 0.44
C PRO A 481 8.72 12.46 1.62
N ASP A 482 9.31 11.52 2.36
CA ASP A 482 8.65 10.84 3.49
C ASP A 482 8.29 11.81 4.61
N SER A 483 9.09 12.88 4.80
CA SER A 483 8.82 13.96 5.76
C SER A 483 7.49 14.67 5.52
N ASP A 484 7.00 14.67 4.28
CA ASP A 484 5.76 15.34 3.89
C ASP A 484 4.62 14.33 3.70
N ALA A 485 4.90 13.24 2.97
CA ALA A 485 3.89 12.28 2.56
C ALA A 485 3.39 11.40 3.69
N VAL A 486 4.27 10.93 4.59
CA VAL A 486 3.89 10.01 5.66
C VAL A 486 2.99 10.70 6.70
N PRO A 487 3.30 11.92 7.19
CA PRO A 487 2.38 12.68 8.01
C PRO A 487 1.04 12.96 7.32
N ALA A 488 1.06 13.35 6.04
CA ALA A 488 -0.16 13.60 5.28
C ALA A 488 -1.03 12.34 5.11
N PHE A 489 -0.41 11.18 4.90
CA PHE A 489 -1.07 9.89 4.85
C PHE A 489 -1.77 9.54 6.17
N TRP A 490 -1.10 9.76 7.30
CA TRP A 490 -1.71 9.59 8.62
C TRP A 490 -2.86 10.57 8.85
N ASP A 491 -2.67 11.85 8.52
CA ASP A 491 -3.71 12.88 8.66
C ASP A 491 -4.96 12.54 7.83
N ALA A 492 -4.77 12.01 6.62
CA ALA A 492 -5.86 11.59 5.74
C ALA A 492 -6.69 10.47 6.36
N ILE A 493 -6.03 9.43 6.89
CA ILE A 493 -6.69 8.31 7.58
C ILE A 493 -7.46 8.81 8.80
N LYS A 494 -6.82 9.62 9.65
CA LYS A 494 -7.43 10.14 10.87
C LYS A 494 -8.64 11.02 10.58
N SER A 495 -8.51 11.94 9.61
CA SER A 495 -9.58 12.87 9.23
C SER A 495 -10.77 12.14 8.63
N THR A 496 -10.54 11.12 7.80
CA THR A 496 -11.64 10.30 7.26
C THR A 496 -12.34 9.51 8.36
N TYR A 497 -11.60 8.94 9.33
CA TYR A 497 -12.21 8.29 10.48
C TYR A 497 -13.08 9.26 11.30
N ASP A 498 -12.57 10.44 11.61
CA ASP A 498 -13.30 11.44 12.40
C ASP A 498 -14.57 11.92 11.69
N LEU A 499 -14.49 12.15 10.36
CA LEU A 499 -15.64 12.53 9.54
C LEU A 499 -16.74 11.46 9.56
N ARG A 500 -16.36 10.17 9.50
CA ARG A 500 -17.33 9.07 9.53
C ARG A 500 -17.87 8.75 10.91
N LYS A 501 -17.17 9.14 11.97
CA LYS A 501 -17.68 9.05 13.35
C LYS A 501 -18.67 10.16 13.66
N ALA A 502 -18.55 11.30 12.99
CA ALA A 502 -19.43 12.45 13.17
C ALA A 502 -20.76 12.33 12.42
N ASN A 503 -20.79 11.55 11.33
CA ASN A 503 -21.98 11.21 10.55
C ASN A 503 -22.57 9.89 11.03
#